data_AF-T0F6Y4-F1
#
_entry.id   AF-T0F6Y4-F1
#
_cell.length_a   1.000
_cell.length_b   1.000
_cell.length_c   1.000
_cell.angle_alpha   90.00
_cell.angle_beta   90.00
_cell.angle_gamma   90.00
#
_symmetry.space_group_name_H-M   'P 1'
#
loop_
_entity.id
_entity.type
_entity.pdbx_description
1 polymer ?
#
loop_
_entity_poly.entity_id
_entity_poly.type
_entity_poly.pdbx_seq_one_letter_code
_entity_poly.pdbx_strand_id
1 'polypeptide(L)' 'MKDFFPAKENIDLESIRTISDLRSALESKNPLSAPLLRISRFAVDQVIVAEDHSLVDGQTVAVLPPSSGG' A
#
# COMPACT_ATOMS: atom_id res chain seq x y z
N MET A 1 7.64 -7.94 -1.88
CA MET A 1 7.34 -6.48 -1.93
C MET A 1 8.53 -5.70 -2.44
N LYS A 2 9.71 -5.86 -1.83
CA LYS A 2 10.98 -5.31 -2.34
C LYS A 2 11.33 -5.76 -3.77
N ASP A 3 10.84 -6.92 -4.19
CA ASP A 3 11.01 -7.44 -5.56
C ASP A 3 10.09 -6.76 -6.58
N PHE A 4 9.09 -6.00 -6.13
CA PHE A 4 8.08 -5.35 -6.98
C PHE A 4 8.17 -3.82 -6.99
N PHE A 5 8.61 -3.23 -5.88
CA PHE A 5 8.68 -1.79 -5.67
C PHE A 5 9.97 -1.40 -4.94
N PRO A 6 10.49 -0.17 -5.16
CA PRO A 6 11.56 0.37 -4.34
C PRO A 6 11.15 0.44 -2.86
N ALA A 7 12.14 0.51 -1.96
CA ALA A 7 11.88 0.51 -0.52
C ALA A 7 11.07 1.73 -0.04
N LYS A 8 11.15 2.85 -0.76
CA LYS A 8 10.37 4.07 -0.55
C LYS A 8 10.05 4.71 -1.90
N GLU A 9 8.86 5.28 -2.01
CA GLU A 9 8.41 6.00 -3.19
C GLU A 9 7.38 7.05 -2.76
N ASN A 10 7.39 8.19 -3.45
CA ASN A 10 6.34 9.20 -3.32
C ASN A 10 5.24 8.90 -4.33
N ILE A 11 3.99 8.96 -3.90
CA ILE A 11 2.81 8.71 -4.73
C ILE A 11 1.94 9.96 -4.73
N ASP A 12 1.59 10.43 -5.93
CA ASP A 12 0.69 11.56 -6.10
C ASP A 12 -0.76 11.14 -5.83
N LEU A 13 -1.49 11.96 -5.07
CA LEU A 13 -2.85 11.67 -4.60
C LEU A 13 -3.96 12.04 -5.60
N GLU A 14 -3.65 12.45 -6.84
CA GLU A 14 -4.66 12.98 -7.78
C GLU A 14 -5.90 12.06 -7.95
N SER A 15 -5.71 10.75 -7.87
CA SER A 15 -6.77 9.74 -7.97
C SER A 15 -6.84 8.78 -6.79
N ILE A 16 -6.04 8.98 -5.74
CA ILE A 16 -5.92 8.07 -4.60
C ILE A 16 -6.50 8.76 -3.37
N ARG A 17 -7.66 8.29 -2.90
CA ARG A 17 -8.34 8.85 -1.72
C ARG A 17 -8.37 7.88 -0.55
N THR A 18 -8.25 6.59 -0.81
CA THR A 18 -8.36 5.52 0.20
C THR A 18 -7.24 4.51 0.06
N ILE A 19 -7.09 3.63 1.06
CA ILE A 19 -6.20 2.47 0.98
C ILE A 19 -6.59 1.54 -0.17
N SER A 20 -7.88 1.36 -0.45
CA SER A 20 -8.32 0.58 -1.61
C SER A 20 -7.85 1.18 -2.94
N ASP A 21 -7.94 2.50 -3.11
CA ASP A 21 -7.47 3.18 -4.32
C ASP A 21 -5.95 3.03 -4.46
N LEU A 22 -5.23 3.19 -3.35
CA LEU A 22 -3.77 3.02 -3.31
C LEU A 22 -3.37 1.60 -3.71
N ARG A 23 -4.06 0.57 -3.19
CA ARG A 23 -3.82 -0.81 -3.62
C ARG A 23 -4.05 -0.96 -5.12
N SER A 24 -5.19 -0.50 -5.63
CA SER A 24 -5.51 -0.60 -7.05
C SER A 24 -4.48 0.12 -7.93
N ALA A 25 -3.95 1.25 -7.49
CA ALA A 25 -2.87 1.96 -8.17
C ALA A 25 -1.57 1.15 -8.19
N LEU A 26 -1.17 0.56 -7.04
CA LEU A 26 0.01 -0.29 -6.95
C LEU A 26 -0.13 -1.58 -7.80
N GLU A 27 -1.30 -2.23 -7.77
CA GLU A 27 -1.61 -3.39 -8.63
C GLU A 27 -1.51 -3.01 -10.11
N SER A 28 -2.03 -1.84 -10.50
CA SER A 28 -1.96 -1.37 -11.89
C SER A 28 -0.52 -1.05 -12.32
N LYS A 29 0.29 -0.52 -11.41
CA LYS A 29 1.70 -0.20 -11.66
C LYS A 29 2.56 -1.44 -11.84
N ASN A 30 2.31 -2.49 -11.04
CA ASN A 30 2.98 -3.78 -11.19
C ASN A 30 1.98 -4.92 -10.95
N PRO A 31 1.36 -5.45 -12.01
CA PRO A 31 0.37 -6.52 -11.89
C PRO A 31 0.88 -7.80 -11.20
N LEU A 32 2.19 -8.07 -11.26
CA LEU A 32 2.80 -9.23 -10.59
C LEU A 32 2.76 -9.11 -9.06
N SER A 33 2.60 -7.90 -8.53
CA SER A 33 2.52 -7.65 -7.10
C SER A 33 1.12 -7.90 -6.52
N ALA A 34 0.07 -7.98 -7.36
CA ALA A 34 -1.32 -8.06 -6.93
C ALA A 34 -1.62 -9.22 -5.95
N PRO A 35 -1.14 -10.46 -6.18
CA PRO A 35 -1.38 -11.55 -5.23
C PRO A 35 -0.84 -11.24 -3.83
N LEU A 36 0.31 -10.57 -3.74
CA LEU A 36 0.92 -10.20 -2.47
C LEU A 36 0.23 -8.99 -1.84
N LEU A 37 -0.12 -7.97 -2.63
CA LEU A 37 -0.81 -6.77 -2.15
C LEU A 37 -2.18 -7.09 -1.53
N ARG A 38 -2.91 -8.07 -2.08
CA ARG A 38 -4.23 -8.50 -1.60
C ARG A 38 -4.21 -9.16 -0.23
N ILE A 39 -3.10 -9.82 0.13
CA ILE A 39 -2.92 -10.46 1.43
C ILE A 39 -2.10 -9.61 2.40
N SER A 40 -1.58 -8.47 1.93
CA SER A 40 -0.83 -7.51 2.75
C SER A 40 -1.79 -6.64 3.55
N ARG A 41 -1.36 -6.24 4.75
CA ARG A 41 -2.00 -5.16 5.52
C ARG A 41 -1.37 -3.82 5.17
N PHE A 42 -2.10 -2.75 5.40
CA PHE A 42 -1.61 -1.38 5.23
C PHE A 42 -1.61 -0.69 6.58
N ALA A 43 -0.55 0.07 6.84
CA ALA A 43 -0.45 0.92 8.02
C ALA A 43 -0.20 2.36 7.61
N VAL A 44 -0.99 3.28 8.16
CA VAL A 44 -0.85 4.72 7.98
C VAL A 44 -0.29 5.28 9.27
N ASP A 45 0.84 5.98 9.19
CA ASP A 45 1.52 6.57 10.36
C ASP A 45 1.71 5.57 11.52
N GLN A 46 2.16 4.35 11.17
CA GLN A 46 2.39 3.21 12.09
C GLN A 46 1.12 2.53 12.66
N VAL A 47 -0.08 2.88 12.18
CA VAL A 47 -1.34 2.28 12.62
C VAL A 47 -1.94 1.44 11.50
N ILE A 48 -2.27 0.17 11.76
CA ILE A 48 -2.96 -0.68 10.77
C ILE A 48 -4.36 -0.13 10.52
N VAL A 49 -4.71 0.04 9.25
CA VAL A 49 -5.98 0.62 8.81
C VAL A 49 -6.75 -0.32 7.88
N ALA A 50 -8.04 -0.03 7.71
CA ALA A 50 -8.92 -0.72 6.77
C ALA A 50 -8.84 -0.12 5.35
N GLU A 51 -9.43 -0.81 4.37
CA GLU A 51 -9.47 -0.39 2.96
C GLU A 51 -10.09 0.98 2.72
N ASP A 52 -11.13 1.29 3.49
CA ASP A 52 -11.93 2.50 3.39
C ASP A 52 -11.30 3.68 4.13
N HIS A 53 -10.16 3.49 4.78
CA HIS A 53 -9.43 4.56 5.43
C HIS A 53 -9.01 5.62 4.40
N SER A 54 -9.41 6.86 4.66
CA SER A 54 -9.08 7.99 3.80
C SER A 54 -7.64 8.43 3.99
N LEU A 55 -6.93 8.63 2.89
CA LEU A 55 -5.57 9.15 2.87
C LEU A 55 -5.58 10.67 2.72
N VAL A 56 -4.70 11.33 3.46
CA VAL A 56 -4.42 12.77 3.32
C VAL A 56 -2.97 13.01 2.96
N ASP A 57 -2.70 14.18 2.39
CA ASP A 57 -1.36 14.56 1.98
C ASP A 57 -0.37 14.56 3.16
N GLY A 58 0.88 14.17 2.87
CA GLY A 58 1.96 14.08 3.86
C GLY A 58 1.98 12.84 4.75
N GLN A 59 1.01 11.93 4.63
CA GLN A 59 1.00 10.69 5.42
C GLN A 59 1.99 9.65 4.90
N THR A 60 2.52 8.84 5.82
CA THR A 60 3.36 7.69 5.45
C THR A 60 2.55 6.41 5.48
N VAL A 61 2.48 5.73 4.33
CA VAL A 61 1.83 4.42 4.21
C VAL A 61 2.86 3.31 4.12
N ALA A 62 2.80 2.34 5.02
CA ALA A 62 3.58 1.11 4.97
C ALA A 62 2.72 -0.04 4.45
N VAL A 63 3.24 -0.77 3.45
CA VAL A 63 2.67 -2.04 3.02
C VAL A 63 3.34 -3.16 3.81
N LEU A 64 2.54 -3.94 4.52
CA LEU A 64 2.96 -5.00 5.42
C LEU A 64 2.52 -6.35 4.84
N PRO A 65 3.38 -7.02 4.04
CA PRO A 65 3.13 -8.40 3.64
C PRO A 65 2.89 -9.30 4.85
N PRO A 66 2.10 -10.39 4.71
CA PRO A 66 1.98 -11.37 5.76
C PRO A 66 3.39 -11.83 6.13
N SER A 67 3.70 -11.76 7.41
CA SER A 67 5.01 -12.07 7.93
C SER A 67 5.40 -13.50 7.56
N SER A 68 6.59 -13.69 7.01
CA SER A 68 7.32 -14.95 7.10
C SER A 68 8.00 -15.14 8.47
N GLY A 69 7.68 -14.30 9.45
CA GLY A 69 8.35 -14.21 10.75
C GLY A 69 7.79 -15.18 11.77
N GLY A 70 8.60 -16.18 12.10
CA GLY A 70 8.79 -16.66 13.47
C GLY A 70 10.00 -15.99 14.10
#